data_AF-A0AAU8JKV5-F1
#
_entry.id   AF-A0AAU8JKV5-F1
#
_cell.length_a   1.000
_cell.length_b   1.000
_cell.length_c   1.000
_cell.angle_alpha   90.00
_cell.angle_beta   90.00
_cell.angle_gamma   90.00
#
_symmetry.space_group_name_H-M   'P 1'
#
loop_
_entity.id
_entity.type
_entity.pdbx_description
1 polymer ?
#
loop_
_entity_poly.entity_id
_entity_poly.type
_entity_poly.pdbx_seq_one_letter_code
_entity_poly.pdbx_strand_id
1 'polypeptide(L)' 'MSNNVGSLDRMVRFLLAAALLYTGLNVYQGTPLAIGLDIGAGLLAFSAAFGFCGIYRLLGINTSKSPK' A
#
# COMPACT_ATOMS: atom_id res chain seq x y z
N MET A 1 4.98 -4.22 -18.90
CA MET A 1 4.44 -4.05 -17.53
C MET A 1 4.71 -2.62 -17.09
N SER A 2 3.68 -1.78 -16.99
CA SER A 2 3.78 -0.37 -16.57
C SER A 2 4.03 -0.27 -15.07
N ASN A 3 5.18 -0.75 -14.60
CA ASN A 3 5.50 -0.74 -13.17
C ASN A 3 6.06 0.63 -12.76
N ASN A 4 5.19 1.51 -12.26
CA ASN A 4 5.57 2.86 -11.84
C ASN A 4 6.00 2.96 -10.36
N VAL A 5 5.74 1.90 -9.57
CA VAL A 5 6.14 1.83 -8.17
C VAL A 5 7.41 0.98 -8.06
N GLY A 6 8.49 1.61 -7.59
CA GLY A 6 9.76 0.94 -7.33
C GLY A 6 9.72 0.04 -6.09
N SER A 7 10.69 -0.87 -5.94
CA SER A 7 10.76 -1.80 -4.82
C SER A 7 10.76 -1.11 -3.45
N LEU A 8 11.35 0.08 -3.34
CA LEU A 8 11.36 0.85 -2.09
C LEU A 8 9.94 1.31 -1.69
N ASP A 9 9.18 1.88 -2.62
CA ASP A 9 7.81 2.36 -2.36
C ASP A 9 6.87 1.18 -2.07
N ARG A 10 7.03 0.05 -2.80
CA ARG A 10 6.32 -1.20 -2.46
C ARG A 10 6.65 -1.67 -1.05
N MET A 11 7.92 -1.66 -0.64
CA MET A 11 8.34 -2.10 0.69
C MET A 11 7.74 -1.21 1.79
N VAL A 12 7.82 0.11 1.63
CA VAL A 12 7.21 1.06 2.57
C VAL A 12 5.71 0.84 2.69
N ARG A 13 5.00 0.61 1.57
CA ARG A 13 3.57 0.31 1.58
C ARG A 13 3.24 -1.02 2.26
N PHE A 14 4.04 -2.06 2.04
CA PHE A 14 3.87 -3.33 2.76
C PHE A 14 4.07 -3.16 4.26
N LEU A 15 5.07 -2.39 4.68
CA LEU A 15 5.32 -2.10 6.10
C LEU A 15 4.17 -1.31 6.72
N LEU A 16 3.68 -0.27 6.05
CA LEU A 16 2.51 0.49 6.49
C LEU A 16 1.25 -0.36 6.56
N ALA A 17 1.01 -1.20 5.55
CA ALA A 17 -0.12 -2.14 5.54
C ALA A 17 -0.05 -3.10 6.73
N ALA A 18 1.13 -3.68 6.99
CA ALA A 18 1.33 -4.59 8.10
C ALA A 18 1.12 -3.90 9.46
N ALA A 19 1.63 -2.68 9.63
CA ALA A 19 1.42 -1.89 10.85
C ALA A 19 -0.06 -1.58 11.07
N LEU A 20 -0.77 -1.09 10.04
CA LEU A 20 -2.19 -0.78 10.12
C LEU A 20 -3.03 -2.02 10.43
N LEU A 21 -2.79 -3.13 9.74
CA LEU A 21 -3.49 -4.39 9.97
C LEU A 21 -3.22 -4.93 11.38
N TYR A 22 -1.98 -4.87 11.87
CA TYR A 22 -1.67 -5.27 13.24
C TYR A 22 -2.44 -4.42 14.25
N THR A 23 -2.48 -3.10 14.06
CA THR A 23 -3.22 -2.20 14.96
C THR A 23 -4.73 -2.40 14.88
N GLY A 24 -5.31 -2.63 13.70
CA GLY A 24 -6.73 -2.91 13.53
C GLY A 24 -7.14 -4.21 14.22
N LEU A 25 -6.40 -5.29 13.97
CA LEU A 25 -6.69 -6.62 14.50
C LEU A 25 -6.38 -6.80 16.00
N ASN A 26 -5.39 -6.09 16.55
CA ASN A 26 -4.94 -6.30 17.95
C ASN A 26 -5.24 -5.13 18.89
N VAL A 27 -5.06 -3.88 18.44
CA VAL A 27 -5.18 -2.71 19.32
C VAL A 27 -6.61 -2.17 19.34
N TYR A 28 -7.25 -2.10 18.18
CA TYR A 28 -8.57 -1.52 18.01
C TYR A 28 -9.67 -2.58 17.78
N GLN A 29 -9.39 -3.84 18.07
CA GLN A 29 -10.27 -4.98 17.80
C GLN A 29 -11.69 -4.73 18.32
N GLY A 30 -12.70 -5.01 17.48
CA GLY A 30 -14.12 -4.86 17.85
C GLY A 30 -14.65 -3.43 17.78
N THR A 31 -13.84 -2.45 17.39
CA THR A 31 -14.30 -1.08 17.14
C THR A 31 -14.61 -0.85 15.65
N PRO A 32 -15.50 0.10 15.31
CA PRO A 32 -15.70 0.53 13.92
C PRO A 32 -14.42 1.07 13.27
N LEU A 33 -13.50 1.59 14.08
CA LEU A 33 -12.21 2.10 13.62
C LEU A 33 -11.32 0.97 13.07
N ALA A 34 -11.33 -0.22 13.68
CA ALA A 34 -10.56 -1.38 13.18
C ALA A 34 -10.95 -1.75 11.74
N ILE A 35 -12.25 -1.74 11.42
CA ILE A 35 -12.75 -2.04 10.07
C ILE A 35 -12.12 -1.06 9.05
N GLY A 36 -12.08 0.23 9.37
CA GLY A 36 -11.46 1.24 8.52
C GLY A 36 -9.96 1.03 8.34
N LEU A 37 -9.24 0.69 9.42
CA LEU A 37 -7.81 0.37 9.37
C LEU A 37 -7.53 -0.88 8.53
N ASP A 38 -8.30 -1.94 8.70
CA ASP A 38 -8.09 -3.22 8.01
C ASP A 38 -8.37 -3.09 6.51
N ILE A 39 -9.43 -2.37 6.13
CA ILE A 39 -9.72 -2.06 4.73
C ILE A 39 -8.60 -1.21 4.12
N GLY A 40 -8.16 -0.17 4.82
CA GLY A 40 -7.07 0.69 4.37
C GLY A 40 -5.76 -0.09 4.19
N ALA A 41 -5.43 -0.97 5.13
CA ALA A 41 -4.29 -1.87 5.06
C ALA A 41 -4.37 -2.81 3.84
N GLY A 42 -5.53 -3.41 3.59
CA GLY A 42 -5.78 -4.26 2.43
C GLY A 42 -5.56 -3.54 1.10
N LEU A 43 -6.09 -2.32 0.95
CA LEU A 43 -5.89 -1.50 -0.25
C LEU A 43 -4.42 -1.12 -0.46
N LEU A 44 -3.71 -0.78 0.61
CA LEU A 44 -2.28 -0.44 0.55
C LEU A 44 -1.44 -1.65 0.12
N ALA A 45 -1.69 -2.81 0.73
CA ALA A 45 -1.03 -4.08 0.40
C ALA A 45 -1.33 -4.50 -1.04
N PHE A 46 -2.59 -4.38 -1.48
CA PHE A 46 -2.99 -4.63 -2.86
C PHE A 46 -2.19 -3.74 -3.82
N SER A 47 -2.18 -2.43 -3.59
CA SER A 47 -1.44 -1.52 -4.48
C SER A 47 0.07 -1.78 -4.47
N ALA A 48 0.65 -2.23 -3.35
CA ALA A 48 2.04 -2.65 -3.27
C ALA A 48 2.32 -3.96 -4.04
N ALA A 49 1.41 -4.94 -3.98
CA ALA A 49 1.55 -6.24 -4.65
C ALA A 49 1.51 -6.11 -6.17
N PHE A 50 0.56 -5.35 -6.70
CA PHE A 50 0.44 -5.12 -8.15
C PHE A 50 1.50 -4.15 -8.68
N GLY A 51 2.13 -3.36 -7.80
CA GLY A 51 3.20 -2.41 -8.17
C GLY A 51 2.78 -1.29 -9.10
N PHE A 52 1.47 -1.10 -9.19
CA PHE A 52 0.86 -0.10 -10.02
C PHE A 52 0.03 0.81 -9.11
N CYS A 53 0.43 2.08 -9.07
CA CYS A 53 -0.39 3.11 -8.44
C CYS A 53 -1.00 3.97 -9.54
N GLY A 54 -2.33 3.88 -9.71
CA GLY A 54 -3.06 4.63 -10.75
C GLY A 54 -2.89 6.15 -10.60
N ILE A 55 -2.80 6.65 -9.36
CA ILE A 55 -2.53 8.06 -9.07
C ILE A 55 -1.14 8.46 -9.59
N TYR A 56 -0.10 7.66 -9.32
CA TYR A 56 1.23 7.96 -9.84
C TYR A 56 1.27 7.93 -11.37
N ARG A 57 0.49 7.07 -12.03
CA ARG A 57 0.37 7.09 -13.50
C ARG A 57 -0.33 8.36 -13.99
N LEU A 58 -1.41 8.79 -13.32
CA LEU A 58 -2.12 10.03 -13.65
C LEU A 58 -1.22 11.26 -13.46
N LEU A 59 -0.36 11.24 -12.45
CA LEU A 59 0.61 12.30 -12.16
C LEU A 59 1.94 12.16 -12.93
N GLY A 60 2.12 11.11 -13.74
CA GLY A 60 3.38 10.85 -14.46
C GLY A 60 4.58 10.49 -13.57
N ILE A 61 4.35 10.17 -12.29
CA ILE A 61 5.39 9.83 -11.32
C ILE A 61 5.81 8.37 -11.51
N ASN A 62 7.12 8.16 -11.63
CA ASN A 62 7.73 6.83 -11.62
C ASN A 62 8.80 6.77 -10.54
N THR A 63 8.58 5.93 -9.53
CA THR A 63 9.56 5.67 -8.46
C THR A 63 10.40 4.43 -8.75
N SER A 64 10.07 3.68 -9.81
CA SER A 64 10.85 2.54 -10.24
C SER A 64 12.11 3.03 -10.94
N LYS A 65 13.28 2.53 -10.48
CA LYS A 65 14.59 2.80 -11.09
C LYS A 65 14.89 1.89 -12.28
N SER A 66 13.97 1.01 -12.67
CA SER A 66 14.19 0.20 -13.87
C SER A 66 14.23 1.12 -15.08
N PRO A 67 15.29 1.08 -15.91
CA PRO A 67 15.32 1.81 -17.16
C PRO A 67 14.13 1.36 -18.01
N LYS A 68 13.49 2.33 -18.68
CA LYS A 68 12.34 2.12 -19.55
C LYS A 68 12.61 1.10 -20.64
#